data_AF-A0A949SNM5-F1
#
_entry.id   AF-A0A949SNM5-F1
#
_cell.length_a   1.000
_cell.length_b   1.000
_cell.length_c   1.000
_cell.angle_alpha   90.00
_cell.angle_beta   90.00
_cell.angle_gamma   90.00
#
_symmetry.space_group_name_H-M   'P 1'
#
loop_
_entity.id
_entity.type
_entity.pdbx_description
1 polymer ?
#
loop_
_entity_poly.entity_id
_entity_poly.type
_entity_poly.pdbx_seq_one_letter_code
_entity_poly.pdbx_strand_id
1 'polypeptide(L)'
;MTTPVAGFSAPAPGTQPTLPRQRASDTSRVLMRWHGLGAMLAVAFYSLFFSAHLKFKDTPIYIRDGIVFSARTQTVFLDLAGDRSADHRGITAVHPAFTLLHQPLAQLFTRGWRLLGQPEATAARHGVAMLTCLASALAVVMVYHTLLWSGANTLRSLLMAMTFGAGTCAWIMAPLPETWIFAGLGAALMASITARGALAKPVWHLAAYVYAVSCFVGNIIPCLIMALTRCAQDRAQSGGLNIRPLLLVPVAITLCFGLANLQREIYPRSSPLPATWKEVLALRSEWKATTDTAPLIAREIFVSNIVTPAQVTAVPDKTRSKVILNRNDWSTLGLHQGLTGGWLLIIALASAGIVWRARKEPLALGLIATLIWSISIVSWYGTQERLLVHACLWTPIVVMIVGLGLERALRQWRFISKPVTLFLAIFVSTLITRNWMFLSEVAGIPGR
;
A
#
# COMPACT_ATOMS: atom_id res chain seq x y z
N MET A 1 -67.39 25.34 26.17
CA MET A 1 -66.70 24.43 25.21
C MET A 1 -65.25 24.31 25.62
N THR A 2 -64.95 23.28 26.39
CA THR A 2 -63.63 22.95 26.94
C THR A 2 -62.95 21.96 26.03
N THR A 3 -61.91 22.38 25.30
CA THR A 3 -61.04 21.49 24.53
C THR A 3 -60.02 20.82 25.47
N PRO A 4 -59.85 19.49 25.41
CA PRO A 4 -58.86 18.81 26.23
C PRO A 4 -57.47 18.88 25.58
N VAL A 5 -56.47 19.11 26.42
CA VAL A 5 -55.04 19.01 26.10
C VAL A 5 -54.69 17.55 25.87
N ALA A 6 -54.26 17.20 24.66
CA ALA A 6 -53.74 15.88 24.34
C ALA A 6 -52.35 15.69 24.96
N GLY A 7 -52.25 14.68 25.83
CA GLY A 7 -51.08 14.38 26.64
C GLY A 7 -49.85 13.96 25.85
N PHE A 8 -48.70 14.31 26.44
CA PHE A 8 -47.41 13.70 26.16
C PHE A 8 -47.50 12.19 26.38
N SER A 9 -47.43 11.42 25.29
CA SER A 9 -47.18 9.99 25.35
C SER A 9 -45.73 9.75 25.78
N ALA A 10 -45.57 9.07 26.91
CA ALA A 10 -44.28 8.58 27.38
C ALA A 10 -43.64 7.66 26.33
N PRO A 11 -42.31 7.72 26.12
CA PRO A 11 -41.64 6.81 25.21
C PRO A 11 -41.65 5.39 25.78
N ALA A 12 -41.93 4.43 24.91
CA ALA A 12 -41.99 3.00 25.22
C ALA A 12 -40.67 2.49 25.87
N PRO A 13 -40.75 1.66 26.92
CA PRO A 13 -39.57 1.07 27.55
C PRO A 13 -39.08 -0.10 26.68
N GLY A 14 -37.95 0.06 25.98
CA GLY A 14 -37.44 -1.04 25.14
C GLY A 14 -36.12 -0.87 24.40
N THR A 15 -35.44 0.28 24.44
CA THR A 15 -34.11 0.43 23.83
C THR A 15 -33.06 0.75 24.88
N GLN A 16 -32.70 -0.27 25.66
CA GLN A 16 -31.45 -0.21 26.44
C GLN A 16 -30.26 -0.13 25.47
N PRO A 17 -29.29 0.78 25.70
CA PRO A 17 -28.07 0.83 24.90
C PRO A 17 -27.16 -0.34 25.29
N THR A 18 -27.23 -1.44 24.55
CA THR A 18 -26.28 -2.56 24.66
C THR A 18 -24.91 -2.16 24.07
N LEU A 19 -24.20 -1.21 24.66
CA LEU A 19 -23.08 -0.51 24.00
C LEU A 19 -21.66 -0.68 24.58
N PRO A 20 -21.40 -1.12 25.84
CA PRO A 20 -20.03 -1.39 26.29
C PRO A 20 -19.60 -2.86 26.18
N ARG A 21 -20.43 -3.82 26.61
CA ARG A 21 -20.07 -5.25 26.72
C ARG A 21 -19.88 -5.94 25.35
N GLN A 22 -20.71 -5.60 24.36
CA GLN A 22 -20.67 -6.16 23.01
C GLN A 22 -19.45 -5.64 22.22
N ARG A 23 -19.09 -4.35 22.39
CA ARG A 23 -17.86 -3.77 21.83
C ARG A 23 -16.60 -4.39 22.42
N ALA A 24 -16.58 -4.70 23.72
CA ALA A 24 -15.44 -5.36 24.36
C ALA A 24 -15.22 -6.82 23.87
N SER A 25 -16.30 -7.57 23.63
CA SER A 25 -16.21 -8.94 23.08
C SER A 25 -15.75 -8.97 21.61
N ASP A 26 -16.14 -7.97 20.81
CA ASP A 26 -15.70 -7.88 19.43
C ASP A 26 -14.24 -7.40 19.33
N THR A 27 -13.84 -6.47 20.21
CA THR A 27 -12.47 -5.97 20.31
C THR A 27 -11.49 -7.07 20.72
N SER A 28 -11.84 -7.87 21.73
CA SER A 28 -10.99 -9.00 22.18
C SER A 28 -10.85 -10.10 21.12
N ARG A 29 -11.90 -10.39 20.34
CA ARG A 29 -11.82 -11.34 19.20
C ARG A 29 -10.94 -10.82 18.06
N VAL A 30 -10.99 -9.53 17.73
CA VAL A 30 -10.11 -8.94 16.70
C VAL A 30 -8.66 -8.92 17.18
N LEU A 31 -8.42 -8.61 18.46
CA LEU A 31 -7.08 -8.66 19.07
C LEU A 31 -6.52 -10.09 19.17
N MET A 32 -7.32 -11.11 19.48
CA MET A 32 -6.85 -12.51 19.43
C MET A 32 -6.52 -12.95 17.99
N ARG A 33 -7.31 -12.53 17.00
CA ARG A 33 -7.04 -12.80 15.58
C ARG A 33 -5.79 -12.06 15.05
N TRP A 34 -5.41 -10.94 15.67
CA TRP A 34 -4.17 -10.20 15.41
C TRP A 34 -2.92 -11.04 15.72
N HIS A 35 -2.85 -11.64 16.91
CA HIS A 35 -1.65 -12.34 17.38
C HIS A 35 -1.34 -13.61 16.58
N GLY A 36 -2.36 -14.28 16.01
CA GLY A 36 -2.17 -15.51 15.23
C GLY A 36 -1.94 -15.26 13.74
N LEU A 37 -3.00 -14.88 13.03
CA LEU A 37 -3.00 -14.85 11.57
C LEU A 37 -2.20 -13.68 10.98
N GLY A 38 -2.17 -12.53 11.65
CA GLY A 38 -1.38 -11.38 11.22
C GLY A 38 0.12 -11.67 11.26
N ALA A 39 0.59 -12.31 12.34
CA ALA A 39 1.98 -12.73 12.47
C ALA A 39 2.36 -13.80 11.43
N MET A 40 1.48 -14.78 11.21
CA MET A 40 1.70 -15.80 10.16
C MET A 40 1.79 -15.17 8.76
N LEU A 41 0.92 -14.21 8.42
CA LEU A 41 1.01 -13.45 7.17
C LEU A 41 2.34 -12.71 7.05
N ALA A 42 2.76 -12.02 8.10
CA ALA A 42 4.01 -11.27 8.11
C ALA A 42 5.20 -12.18 7.82
N VAL A 43 5.32 -13.29 8.55
CA VAL A 43 6.41 -14.26 8.40
C VAL A 43 6.36 -14.93 7.02
N ALA A 44 5.19 -15.36 6.56
CA ALA A 44 5.04 -16.01 5.26
C ALA A 44 5.45 -15.09 4.10
N PHE A 45 4.90 -13.87 4.03
CA PHE A 45 5.23 -12.95 2.94
C PHE A 45 6.64 -12.37 3.05
N TYR A 46 7.13 -12.11 4.27
CA TYR A 46 8.54 -11.77 4.46
C TYR A 46 9.45 -12.86 3.88
N SER A 47 9.18 -14.14 4.19
CA SER A 47 10.00 -15.26 3.73
C SER A 47 9.94 -15.41 2.19
N LEU A 48 8.75 -15.25 1.61
CA LEU A 48 8.56 -15.27 0.15
C LEU A 48 9.32 -14.14 -0.54
N PHE A 49 9.17 -12.90 -0.05
CA PHE A 49 9.87 -11.74 -0.61
C PHE A 49 11.39 -11.83 -0.41
N PHE A 50 11.85 -12.32 0.74
CA PHE A 50 13.29 -12.49 0.98
C PHE A 50 13.87 -13.61 0.10
N SER A 51 13.13 -14.70 -0.11
CA SER A 51 13.51 -15.76 -1.07
C SER A 51 13.58 -15.24 -2.51
N ALA A 52 12.64 -14.38 -2.90
CA ALA A 52 12.68 -13.64 -4.16
C ALA A 52 13.92 -12.73 -4.26
N HIS A 53 14.29 -12.02 -3.19
CA HIS A 53 15.54 -11.25 -3.13
C HIS A 53 16.76 -12.14 -3.40
N LEU A 54 16.84 -13.33 -2.80
CA LEU A 54 17.96 -14.25 -3.00
C LEU A 54 18.16 -14.66 -4.46
N LYS A 55 17.09 -14.66 -5.27
CA LYS A 55 17.17 -14.89 -6.72
C LYS A 55 17.65 -13.67 -7.50
N PHE A 56 17.39 -12.46 -7.02
CA PHE A 56 17.76 -11.23 -7.70
C PHE A 56 19.12 -10.66 -7.28
N LYS A 57 19.62 -10.99 -6.08
CA LYS A 57 20.81 -10.34 -5.48
C LYS A 57 22.07 -10.41 -6.35
N ASP A 58 22.17 -11.42 -7.21
CA ASP A 58 23.33 -11.68 -8.09
C ASP A 58 23.04 -11.33 -9.56
N THR A 59 21.86 -10.74 -9.84
CA THR A 59 21.49 -10.31 -11.18
C THR A 59 21.82 -8.83 -11.40
N PRO A 60 21.89 -8.37 -12.66
CA PRO A 60 22.16 -6.98 -12.99
C PRO A 60 21.17 -5.99 -12.36
N ILE A 61 19.97 -6.46 -12.01
CA ILE A 61 18.87 -5.67 -11.42
C ILE A 61 19.31 -4.92 -10.15
N TYR A 62 20.25 -5.49 -9.39
CA TYR A 62 20.81 -4.89 -8.18
C TYR A 62 21.97 -3.91 -8.44
N ILE A 63 22.59 -4.00 -9.61
CA ILE A 63 23.84 -3.31 -9.94
C ILE A 63 23.59 -2.14 -10.88
N ARG A 64 22.43 -2.08 -11.56
CA ARG A 64 22.06 -0.95 -12.43
C ARG A 64 20.61 -0.55 -12.23
N ASP A 65 20.37 0.75 -12.24
CA ASP A 65 19.02 1.29 -12.28
C ASP A 65 18.32 1.02 -13.61
N GLY A 66 17.01 0.89 -13.53
CA GLY A 66 16.09 0.89 -14.66
C GLY A 66 16.07 -0.36 -15.52
N ILE A 67 16.55 -1.49 -15.00
CA ILE A 67 16.43 -2.80 -15.66
C ILE A 67 15.00 -3.34 -15.55
N VAL A 68 14.37 -3.21 -14.38
CA VAL A 68 13.01 -3.68 -14.11
C VAL A 68 12.10 -2.48 -13.94
N PHE A 69 11.17 -2.26 -14.89
CA PHE A 69 10.18 -1.18 -14.86
C PHE A 69 10.76 0.21 -14.52
N SER A 70 11.96 0.48 -15.04
CA SER A 70 12.70 1.72 -14.79
C SER A 70 12.93 2.06 -13.29
N ALA A 71 12.88 1.07 -12.39
CA ALA A 71 13.09 1.19 -10.95
C ALA A 71 14.48 1.73 -10.56
N ARG A 72 14.59 2.39 -9.40
CA ARG A 72 15.83 3.02 -8.91
C ARG A 72 16.57 2.14 -7.89
N THR A 73 16.64 0.85 -8.16
CA THR A 73 17.15 -0.19 -7.25
C THR A 73 18.55 0.11 -6.71
N GLN A 74 19.49 0.45 -7.58
CA GLN A 74 20.88 0.72 -7.20
C GLN A 74 20.97 2.03 -6.43
N THR A 75 20.29 3.08 -6.90
CA THR A 75 20.27 4.38 -6.22
C THR A 75 19.75 4.25 -4.78
N VAL A 76 18.62 3.55 -4.58
CA VAL A 76 18.03 3.34 -3.24
C VAL A 76 18.90 2.42 -2.39
N PHE A 77 19.54 1.40 -3.00
CA PHE A 77 20.50 0.56 -2.29
C PHE A 77 21.67 1.37 -1.75
N LEU A 78 22.30 2.19 -2.58
CA LEU A 78 23.44 3.02 -2.18
C LEU A 78 23.06 4.03 -1.10
N ASP A 79 21.84 4.58 -1.16
CA ASP A 79 21.33 5.48 -0.12
C ASP A 79 21.21 4.80 1.25
N LEU A 80 20.67 3.57 1.28
CA LEU A 80 20.41 2.84 2.52
C LEU A 80 21.62 2.08 3.06
N ALA A 81 22.52 1.64 2.19
CA ALA A 81 23.73 0.90 2.56
C ALA A 81 24.95 1.78 2.75
N GLY A 82 25.00 2.95 2.10
CA GLY A 82 26.14 3.84 2.11
C GLY A 82 26.37 4.53 3.45
N ASP A 83 27.53 5.19 3.55
CA ASP A 83 27.90 6.01 4.70
C ASP A 83 27.17 7.35 4.72
N ARG A 84 27.20 8.04 5.86
CA ARG A 84 26.53 9.34 6.04
C ARG A 84 26.98 10.43 5.05
N SER A 85 28.22 10.36 4.58
CA SER A 85 28.82 11.31 3.64
C SER A 85 28.64 10.94 2.17
N ALA A 86 27.96 9.82 1.88
CA ALA A 86 27.65 9.40 0.53
C ALA A 86 26.70 10.40 -0.16
N ASP A 87 26.57 10.30 -1.49
CA ASP A 87 25.61 11.13 -2.22
C ASP A 87 24.20 10.55 -2.09
N HIS A 88 23.35 11.24 -1.33
CA HIS A 88 21.97 10.87 -1.03
C HIS A 88 20.96 11.64 -1.91
N ARG A 89 21.43 12.39 -2.93
CA ARG A 89 20.56 13.18 -3.81
C ARG A 89 19.71 12.35 -4.76
N GLY A 90 20.06 11.08 -4.97
CA GLY A 90 19.29 10.16 -5.81
C GLY A 90 17.87 9.90 -5.30
N ILE A 91 17.68 10.03 -3.99
CA ILE A 91 16.37 10.14 -3.35
C ILE A 91 15.92 11.61 -3.45
N THR A 92 14.93 11.86 -4.30
CA THR A 92 14.45 13.22 -4.56
C THR A 92 13.71 13.78 -3.35
N ALA A 93 13.52 15.11 -3.32
CA ALA A 93 12.78 15.80 -2.27
C ALA A 93 11.29 15.37 -2.14
N VAL A 94 10.81 14.54 -3.06
CA VAL A 94 9.50 13.88 -3.01
C VAL A 94 9.41 12.87 -1.85
N HIS A 95 10.56 12.37 -1.36
CA HIS A 95 10.69 11.45 -0.24
C HIS A 95 11.48 12.11 0.92
N PRO A 96 10.90 13.14 1.56
CA PRO A 96 11.65 14.20 2.25
C PRO A 96 12.45 13.76 3.48
N ALA A 97 12.07 12.67 4.15
CA ALA A 97 12.79 12.14 5.32
C ALA A 97 13.07 10.63 5.19
N PHE A 98 13.14 10.12 3.97
CA PHE A 98 13.28 8.69 3.69
C PHE A 98 14.58 8.11 4.26
N THR A 99 15.72 8.70 3.92
CA THR A 99 17.05 8.24 4.33
C THR A 99 17.17 8.22 5.85
N LEU A 100 16.71 9.30 6.51
CA LEU A 100 16.74 9.42 7.96
C LEU A 100 15.97 8.30 8.68
N LEU A 101 14.81 7.93 8.17
CA LEU A 101 13.96 6.91 8.78
C LEU A 101 14.47 5.47 8.54
N HIS A 102 15.06 5.20 7.38
CA HIS A 102 15.27 3.84 6.91
C HIS A 102 16.74 3.39 6.97
N GLN A 103 17.70 4.29 6.73
CA GLN A 103 19.12 3.93 6.74
C GLN A 103 19.58 3.40 8.11
N PRO A 104 19.20 3.98 9.27
CA PRO A 104 19.59 3.40 10.56
C PRO A 104 19.12 1.96 10.75
N LEU A 105 17.90 1.64 10.25
CA LEU A 105 17.35 0.29 10.30
C LEU A 105 18.09 -0.66 9.33
N ALA A 106 18.39 -0.19 8.12
CA ALA A 106 19.19 -0.95 7.15
C ALA A 106 20.59 -1.26 7.70
N GLN A 107 21.24 -0.31 8.37
CA GLN A 107 22.54 -0.49 9.01
C GLN A 107 22.47 -1.45 10.21
N LEU A 108 21.38 -1.40 11.00
CA LEU A 108 21.15 -2.37 12.08
C LEU A 108 21.06 -3.80 11.52
N PHE A 109 20.27 -4.02 10.47
CA PHE A 109 20.17 -5.34 9.83
C PHE A 109 21.47 -5.78 9.18
N THR A 110 22.17 -4.85 8.53
CA THR A 110 23.50 -5.10 7.94
C THR A 110 24.49 -5.56 9.01
N ARG A 111 24.54 -4.90 10.17
CA ARG A 111 25.36 -5.33 11.30
C ARG A 111 24.97 -6.72 11.80
N GLY A 112 23.67 -7.01 11.89
CA GLY A 112 23.18 -8.35 12.24
C GLY A 112 23.73 -9.42 11.31
N TRP A 113 23.70 -9.21 9.99
CA TRP A 113 24.27 -10.14 9.02
C TRP A 113 25.80 -10.26 9.09
N ARG A 114 26.52 -9.18 9.42
CA ARG A 114 27.97 -9.23 9.67
C ARG A 114 28.30 -10.07 10.90
N LEU A 115 27.51 -9.95 11.97
CA LEU A 115 27.67 -10.77 13.18
C LEU A 115 27.42 -12.26 12.89
N LEU A 116 26.61 -12.58 11.88
CA LEU A 116 26.40 -13.93 11.35
C LEU A 116 27.50 -14.39 10.36
N GLY A 117 28.59 -13.62 10.22
CA GLY A 117 29.75 -13.99 9.41
C GLY A 117 29.65 -13.64 7.92
N GLN A 118 28.65 -12.86 7.48
CA GLN A 118 28.56 -12.45 6.08
C GLN A 118 29.55 -11.34 5.73
N PRO A 119 30.18 -11.37 4.52
CA PRO A 119 30.99 -10.26 4.01
C PRO A 119 30.19 -8.97 3.92
N GLU A 120 30.86 -7.82 4.05
CA GLU A 120 30.20 -6.51 4.12
C GLU A 120 29.24 -6.23 2.96
N ALA A 121 29.65 -6.50 1.72
CA ALA A 121 28.82 -6.28 0.54
C ALA A 121 27.55 -7.16 0.55
N THR A 122 27.67 -8.42 0.94
CA THR A 122 26.55 -9.37 1.04
C THR A 122 25.63 -9.02 2.22
N ALA A 123 26.22 -8.68 3.36
CA ALA A 123 25.49 -8.25 4.55
C ALA A 123 24.67 -6.98 4.28
N ALA A 124 25.22 -6.02 3.53
CA ALA A 124 24.51 -4.81 3.13
C ALA A 124 23.33 -5.13 2.20
N ARG A 125 23.52 -5.98 1.18
CA ARG A 125 22.43 -6.43 0.29
C ARG A 125 21.30 -7.11 1.08
N HIS A 126 21.64 -8.02 1.98
CA HIS A 126 20.64 -8.70 2.82
C HIS A 126 19.99 -7.77 3.84
N GLY A 127 20.73 -6.82 4.42
CA GLY A 127 20.20 -5.84 5.36
C GLY A 127 19.17 -4.91 4.72
N VAL A 128 19.47 -4.36 3.55
CA VAL A 128 18.54 -3.51 2.80
C VAL A 128 17.33 -4.31 2.32
N ALA A 129 17.54 -5.52 1.79
CA ALA A 129 16.45 -6.37 1.34
C ALA A 129 15.53 -6.82 2.49
N MET A 130 16.10 -7.09 3.67
CA MET A 130 15.32 -7.39 4.87
C MET A 130 14.37 -6.25 5.21
N LEU A 131 14.84 -5.00 5.11
CA LEU A 131 14.03 -3.82 5.36
C LEU A 131 12.88 -3.67 4.34
N THR A 132 13.14 -3.81 3.04
CA THR A 132 12.11 -3.66 1.99
C THR A 132 11.09 -4.80 2.03
N CYS A 133 11.55 -6.03 2.24
CA CYS A 133 10.70 -7.21 2.39
C CYS A 133 9.79 -7.07 3.62
N LEU A 134 10.35 -6.60 4.74
CA LEU A 134 9.57 -6.35 5.96
C LEU A 134 8.53 -5.26 5.74
N ALA A 135 8.87 -4.16 5.07
CA ALA A 135 7.94 -3.09 4.78
C ALA A 135 6.74 -3.57 3.95
N SER A 136 6.98 -4.37 2.91
CA SER A 136 5.91 -4.95 2.10
C SER A 136 5.07 -5.98 2.88
N ALA A 137 5.71 -6.85 3.67
CA ALA A 137 5.01 -7.81 4.51
C ALA A 137 4.11 -7.10 5.55
N LEU A 138 4.58 -6.01 6.15
CA LEU A 138 3.77 -5.18 7.03
C LEU A 138 2.59 -4.53 6.28
N ALA A 139 2.76 -4.11 5.03
CA ALA A 139 1.67 -3.57 4.22
C ALA A 139 0.56 -4.63 3.99
N VAL A 140 0.93 -5.90 3.76
CA VAL A 140 -0.02 -7.03 3.68
C VAL A 140 -0.81 -7.16 4.97
N VAL A 141 -0.13 -7.09 6.11
CA VAL A 141 -0.76 -7.16 7.43
C VAL A 141 -1.68 -5.96 7.67
N MET A 142 -1.30 -4.75 7.23
CA MET A 142 -2.16 -3.57 7.33
C MET A 142 -3.41 -3.68 6.46
N VAL A 143 -3.32 -4.23 5.24
CA VAL A 143 -4.48 -4.56 4.39
C VAL A 143 -5.43 -5.51 5.11
N TYR A 144 -4.89 -6.60 5.67
CA TYR A 144 -5.66 -7.55 6.46
C TYR A 144 -6.38 -6.89 7.63
N HIS A 145 -5.67 -6.04 8.40
CA HIS A 145 -6.25 -5.33 9.54
C HIS A 145 -7.33 -4.34 9.15
N THR A 146 -7.13 -3.56 8.09
CA THR A 146 -8.15 -2.63 7.60
C THR A 146 -9.46 -3.37 7.31
N LEU A 147 -9.37 -4.52 6.62
CA LEU A 147 -10.54 -5.33 6.28
C LEU A 147 -11.21 -5.93 7.52
N LEU A 148 -10.42 -6.46 8.46
CA LEU A 148 -10.93 -7.03 9.71
C LEU A 148 -11.63 -5.99 10.59
N TRP A 149 -11.01 -4.83 10.81
CA TRP A 149 -11.60 -3.74 11.62
C TRP A 149 -12.88 -3.20 10.99
N SER A 150 -12.98 -3.29 9.67
CA SER A 150 -14.20 -2.96 8.92
C SER A 150 -15.24 -4.10 8.95
N GLY A 151 -15.04 -5.14 9.76
CA GLY A 151 -15.99 -6.24 9.95
C GLY A 151 -16.09 -7.21 8.78
N ALA A 152 -15.10 -7.29 7.90
CA ALA A 152 -15.07 -8.32 6.86
C ALA A 152 -14.81 -9.72 7.45
N ASN A 153 -15.28 -10.76 6.75
CA ASN A 153 -15.05 -12.14 7.16
C ASN A 153 -13.56 -12.47 7.19
N THR A 154 -13.09 -13.11 8.26
CA THR A 154 -11.66 -13.37 8.50
C THR A 154 -10.98 -14.11 7.36
N LEU A 155 -11.60 -15.15 6.79
CA LEU A 155 -11.01 -15.92 5.70
C LEU A 155 -10.91 -15.07 4.42
N ARG A 156 -11.94 -14.27 4.11
CA ARG A 156 -11.90 -13.38 2.95
C ARG A 156 -10.94 -12.22 3.14
N SER A 157 -10.84 -11.66 4.34
CA SER A 157 -9.81 -10.66 4.68
C SER A 157 -8.42 -11.23 4.48
N LEU A 158 -8.19 -12.47 4.92
CA LEU A 158 -6.92 -13.19 4.74
C LEU A 158 -6.63 -13.35 3.25
N LEU A 159 -7.56 -13.92 2.47
CA LEU A 159 -7.38 -14.15 1.04
C LEU A 159 -7.16 -12.83 0.26
N MET A 160 -7.89 -11.76 0.57
CA MET A 160 -7.69 -10.45 -0.08
C MET A 160 -6.33 -9.84 0.27
N ALA A 161 -5.88 -9.95 1.53
CA ALA A 161 -4.54 -9.50 1.91
C ALA A 161 -3.46 -10.33 1.20
N MET A 162 -3.66 -11.64 1.08
CA MET A 162 -2.79 -12.51 0.29
C MET A 162 -2.78 -12.13 -1.19
N THR A 163 -3.91 -11.71 -1.76
CA THR A 163 -3.97 -11.19 -3.15
C THR A 163 -3.08 -9.96 -3.33
N PHE A 164 -3.03 -9.05 -2.35
CA PHE A 164 -2.09 -7.93 -2.40
C PHE A 164 -0.64 -8.41 -2.38
N GLY A 165 -0.28 -9.25 -1.38
CA GLY A 165 1.09 -9.73 -1.23
C GLY A 165 1.57 -10.59 -2.39
N ALA A 166 0.68 -11.40 -2.95
CA ALA A 166 0.94 -12.25 -4.12
C ALA A 166 0.81 -11.50 -5.45
N GLY A 167 0.39 -10.23 -5.44
CA GLY A 167 0.21 -9.42 -6.64
C GLY A 167 1.54 -9.03 -7.27
N THR A 168 1.53 -8.82 -8.60
CA THR A 168 2.71 -8.48 -9.41
C THR A 168 3.55 -7.32 -8.82
N CYS A 169 2.92 -6.24 -8.34
CA CYS A 169 3.66 -5.10 -7.77
C CYS A 169 4.44 -5.52 -6.53
N ALA A 170 3.77 -6.10 -5.54
CA ALA A 170 4.40 -6.48 -4.29
C ALA A 170 5.45 -7.58 -4.51
N TRP A 171 5.14 -8.58 -5.35
CA TRP A 171 6.03 -9.71 -5.57
C TRP A 171 7.35 -9.34 -6.25
N ILE A 172 7.34 -8.38 -7.17
CA ILE A 172 8.53 -7.94 -7.91
C ILE A 172 9.25 -6.83 -7.15
N MET A 173 8.52 -5.90 -6.55
CA MET A 173 9.13 -4.71 -5.92
C MET A 173 9.59 -4.98 -4.49
N ALA A 174 8.86 -5.74 -3.66
CA ALA A 174 9.29 -6.06 -2.29
C ALA A 174 10.74 -6.59 -2.17
N PRO A 175 11.21 -7.50 -3.05
CA PRO A 175 12.59 -7.97 -3.02
C PRO A 175 13.61 -6.96 -3.57
N LEU A 176 13.21 -5.76 -3.99
CA LEU A 176 14.09 -4.73 -4.56
C LEU A 176 14.08 -3.47 -3.66
N PRO A 177 15.24 -2.81 -3.47
CA PRO A 177 15.31 -1.48 -2.88
C PRO A 177 14.50 -0.45 -3.69
N GLU A 178 13.32 -0.06 -3.21
CA GLU A 178 12.46 0.91 -3.91
C GLU A 178 11.62 1.75 -2.92
N THR A 179 11.57 3.07 -3.12
CA THR A 179 10.95 4.00 -2.16
C THR A 179 9.42 3.85 -2.11
N TRP A 180 8.82 3.47 -3.23
CA TRP A 180 7.37 3.37 -3.39
C TRP A 180 6.72 2.27 -2.55
N ILE A 181 7.48 1.25 -2.13
CA ILE A 181 7.02 0.21 -1.19
C ILE A 181 6.74 0.83 0.17
N PHE A 182 7.63 1.71 0.64
CA PHE A 182 7.49 2.40 1.92
C PHE A 182 6.38 3.45 1.87
N ALA A 183 6.22 4.14 0.74
CA ALA A 183 5.10 5.04 0.49
C ALA A 183 3.75 4.30 0.54
N GLY A 184 3.68 3.11 -0.08
CA GLY A 184 2.53 2.22 -0.02
C GLY A 184 2.22 1.70 1.39
N LEU A 185 3.26 1.33 2.15
CA LEU A 185 3.13 0.98 3.57
C LEU A 185 2.54 2.15 4.36
N GLY A 186 3.00 3.38 4.12
CA GLY A 186 2.44 4.58 4.75
C GLY A 186 0.95 4.74 4.48
N ALA A 187 0.52 4.58 3.22
CA ALA A 187 -0.88 4.59 2.84
C ALA A 187 -1.69 3.49 3.57
N ALA A 188 -1.12 2.27 3.66
CA ALA A 188 -1.77 1.15 4.31
C ALA A 188 -1.89 1.32 5.84
N LEU A 189 -0.86 1.88 6.49
CA LEU A 189 -0.85 2.21 7.92
C LEU A 189 -1.95 3.21 8.27
N MET A 190 -2.04 4.30 7.50
CA MET A 190 -3.08 5.32 7.70
C MET A 190 -4.49 4.73 7.60
N ALA A 191 -4.72 3.90 6.57
CA ALA A 191 -5.99 3.21 6.39
C ALA A 191 -6.32 2.26 7.56
N SER A 192 -5.34 1.48 8.02
CA SER A 192 -5.52 0.51 9.10
C SER A 192 -5.83 1.17 10.44
N ILE A 193 -5.09 2.23 10.78
CA ILE A 193 -5.29 2.98 12.03
C ILE A 193 -6.63 3.73 11.98
N THR A 194 -7.02 4.26 10.82
CA THR A 194 -8.33 4.91 10.64
C THR A 194 -9.47 3.89 10.71
N ALA A 195 -9.29 2.67 10.19
CA ALA A 195 -10.28 1.61 10.30
C ALA A 195 -10.53 1.18 11.76
N ARG A 196 -9.49 1.24 12.60
CA ARG A 196 -9.57 0.96 14.04
C ARG A 196 -10.42 1.97 14.81
N GLY A 197 -10.67 3.16 14.27
CA GLY A 197 -11.59 4.15 14.84
C GLY A 197 -11.21 4.57 16.27
N ALA A 198 -12.19 4.60 17.18
CA ALA A 198 -12.03 5.06 18.56
C ALA A 198 -11.02 4.25 19.40
N LEU A 199 -10.67 3.04 18.94
CA LEU A 199 -9.67 2.19 19.61
C LEU A 199 -8.23 2.57 19.27
N ALA A 200 -8.02 3.46 18.29
CA ALA A 200 -6.70 3.94 17.92
C ALA A 200 -6.29 5.12 18.81
N LYS A 201 -5.11 5.03 19.45
CA LYS A 201 -4.55 6.16 20.22
C LYS A 201 -4.14 7.28 19.25
N PRO A 202 -4.30 8.57 19.62
CA PRO A 202 -3.89 9.71 18.78
C PRO A 202 -2.42 9.65 18.32
N VAL A 203 -1.53 9.14 19.18
CA VAL A 203 -0.10 8.98 18.86
C VAL A 203 0.13 8.06 17.65
N TRP A 204 -0.72 7.05 17.45
CA TRP A 204 -0.59 6.15 16.29
C TRP A 204 -1.00 6.84 15.00
N HIS A 205 -2.04 7.67 15.03
CA HIS A 205 -2.40 8.50 13.88
C HIS A 205 -1.25 9.46 13.53
N LEU A 206 -0.70 10.14 14.53
CA LEU A 206 0.44 11.04 14.32
C LEU A 206 1.63 10.30 13.71
N ALA A 207 2.03 9.15 14.28
CA ALA A 207 3.14 8.36 13.77
C ALA A 207 2.93 7.90 12.32
N ALA A 208 1.72 7.45 11.97
CA ALA A 208 1.40 7.03 10.62
C ALA A 208 1.37 8.19 9.62
N TYR A 209 0.87 9.35 10.01
CA TYR A 209 0.90 10.56 9.17
C TYR A 209 2.33 11.04 8.95
N VAL A 210 3.14 11.12 10.01
CA VAL A 210 4.56 11.50 9.90
C VAL A 210 5.29 10.54 8.97
N TYR A 211 5.13 9.23 9.17
CA TYR A 211 5.76 8.21 8.33
C TYR A 211 5.30 8.29 6.87
N ALA A 212 3.99 8.42 6.62
CA ALA A 212 3.44 8.47 5.26
C ALA A 212 3.93 9.69 4.48
N VAL A 213 3.96 10.88 5.10
CA VAL A 213 4.45 12.12 4.46
C VAL A 213 5.96 12.08 4.30
N SER A 214 6.69 11.51 5.26
CA SER A 214 8.15 11.33 5.18
C SER A 214 8.57 10.40 4.05
N CYS A 215 7.78 9.36 3.78
CA CYS A 215 7.99 8.44 2.68
C CYS A 215 7.51 9.00 1.34
N PHE A 216 6.53 9.90 1.31
CA PHE A 216 6.06 10.54 0.08
C PHE A 216 5.25 11.81 0.41
N VAL A 217 5.73 12.97 -0.03
CA VAL A 217 5.06 14.26 0.26
C VAL A 217 3.63 14.33 -0.30
N GLY A 218 3.33 13.60 -1.37
CA GLY A 218 1.99 13.51 -1.93
C GLY A 218 0.96 12.85 -1.01
N ASN A 219 1.38 12.23 0.10
CA ASN A 219 0.50 11.69 1.14
C ASN A 219 -0.09 12.74 2.09
N ILE A 220 0.24 14.04 1.98
CA ILE A 220 -0.37 15.11 2.78
C ILE A 220 -1.90 15.12 2.62
N ILE A 221 -2.41 15.07 1.39
CA ILE A 221 -3.85 15.05 1.14
C ILE A 221 -4.50 13.75 1.63
N PRO A 222 -3.95 12.54 1.38
CA PRO A 222 -4.40 11.31 2.03
C PRO A 222 -4.46 11.39 3.56
N CYS A 223 -3.49 12.04 4.22
CA CYS A 223 -3.56 12.29 5.66
C CYS A 223 -4.78 13.13 6.04
N LEU A 224 -5.05 14.22 5.32
CA LEU A 224 -6.24 15.06 5.52
C LEU A 224 -7.53 14.27 5.30
N ILE A 225 -7.62 13.50 4.22
CA ILE A 225 -8.78 12.66 3.90
C ILE A 225 -9.03 11.64 5.01
N MET A 226 -7.98 10.96 5.50
CA MET A 226 -8.10 9.97 6.59
C MET A 226 -8.43 10.62 7.93
N ALA A 227 -7.91 11.82 8.20
CA ALA A 227 -8.27 12.60 9.38
C ALA A 227 -9.75 13.03 9.35
N LEU A 228 -10.23 13.55 8.22
CA LEU A 228 -11.64 13.88 8.02
C LEU A 228 -12.54 12.65 8.14
N THR A 229 -12.11 11.53 7.58
CA THR A 229 -12.77 10.22 7.72
C THR A 229 -12.91 9.83 9.18
N ARG A 230 -11.85 10.02 9.98
CA ARG A 230 -11.87 9.76 11.42
C ARG A 230 -12.82 10.70 12.16
N CYS A 231 -12.82 11.99 11.85
CA CYS A 231 -13.78 12.95 12.40
C CYS A 231 -15.24 12.57 12.07
N ALA A 232 -15.50 12.10 10.85
CA ALA A 232 -16.82 11.63 10.44
C ALA A 232 -17.25 10.35 11.17
N GLN A 233 -16.32 9.41 11.39
CA GLN A 233 -16.57 8.22 12.22
C GLN A 233 -16.88 8.60 13.67
N ASP A 234 -16.14 9.54 14.26
CA ASP A 234 -16.40 10.03 15.62
C ASP A 234 -17.79 10.65 15.72
N ARG A 235 -18.14 11.53 14.78
CA ARG A 235 -19.48 12.13 14.73
C ARG A 235 -20.58 11.07 14.65
N ALA A 236 -20.39 10.02 13.84
CA ALA A 236 -21.35 8.94 13.72
C ALA A 236 -21.49 8.10 15.02
N GLN A 237 -20.43 8.01 15.83
CA GLN A 237 -20.42 7.19 17.04
C GLN A 237 -20.83 7.95 18.31
N SER A 238 -20.44 9.22 18.45
CA SER A 238 -20.65 10.03 19.64
C SER A 238 -21.60 11.21 19.44
N GLY A 239 -22.12 11.43 18.23
CA GLY A 239 -23.03 12.54 17.89
C GLY A 239 -22.34 13.92 17.74
N GLY A 240 -21.21 14.14 18.44
CA GLY A 240 -20.40 15.36 18.35
C GLY A 240 -19.20 15.25 17.39
N LEU A 241 -18.80 16.38 16.79
CA LEU A 241 -17.61 16.47 15.94
C LEU A 241 -16.34 16.58 16.80
N ASN A 242 -15.45 15.60 16.68
CA ASN A 242 -14.12 15.64 17.29
C ASN A 242 -13.08 16.11 16.25
N ILE A 243 -12.51 17.31 16.45
CA ILE A 243 -11.58 17.93 15.49
C ILE A 243 -10.13 17.45 15.72
N ARG A 244 -9.83 16.77 16.83
CA ARG A 244 -8.46 16.35 17.18
C ARG A 244 -7.72 15.60 16.06
N PRO A 245 -8.31 14.65 15.32
CA PRO A 245 -7.62 13.97 14.22
C PRO A 245 -7.13 14.94 13.14
N LEU A 246 -7.89 16.00 12.87
CA LEU A 246 -7.53 17.02 11.88
C LEU A 246 -6.34 17.86 12.36
N LEU A 247 -6.27 18.18 13.66
CA LEU A 247 -5.15 18.92 14.26
C LEU A 247 -3.83 18.14 14.23
N LEU A 248 -3.87 16.80 14.14
CA LEU A 248 -2.65 16.00 14.03
C LEU A 248 -1.98 16.13 12.66
N VAL A 249 -2.71 16.51 11.62
CA VAL A 249 -2.15 16.65 10.27
C VAL A 249 -1.13 17.78 10.16
N PRO A 250 -1.41 19.04 10.58
CA PRO A 250 -0.40 20.09 10.57
C PRO A 250 0.79 19.74 11.47
N VAL A 251 0.57 19.09 12.62
CA VAL A 251 1.67 18.62 13.48
C VAL A 251 2.54 17.60 12.74
N ALA A 252 1.93 16.63 12.03
CA ALA A 252 2.65 15.64 11.24
C ALA A 252 3.46 16.28 10.11
N ILE A 253 2.89 17.29 9.44
CA ILE A 253 3.58 18.08 8.42
C ILE A 253 4.79 18.78 9.05
N THR A 254 4.60 19.55 10.12
CA THR A 254 5.70 20.26 10.80
C THR A 254 6.81 19.30 11.23
N LEU A 255 6.47 18.15 11.82
CA LEU A 255 7.44 17.13 12.20
C LEU A 255 8.16 16.56 10.97
N CYS A 256 7.45 16.23 9.89
CA CYS A 256 8.07 15.71 8.68
C CYS A 256 9.06 16.70 8.06
N PHE A 257 8.71 17.99 7.98
CA PHE A 257 9.61 19.02 7.47
C PHE A 257 10.80 19.26 8.41
N GLY A 258 10.58 19.18 9.72
CA GLY A 258 11.66 19.17 10.72
C GLY A 258 12.60 17.98 10.54
N LEU A 259 12.07 16.77 10.30
CA LEU A 259 12.84 15.58 10.01
C LEU A 259 13.61 15.68 8.69
N ALA A 260 13.03 16.31 7.67
CA ALA A 260 13.72 16.55 6.40
C ALA A 260 14.91 17.50 6.56
N ASN A 261 14.77 18.54 7.40
CA ASN A 261 15.89 19.41 7.74
C ASN A 261 16.94 18.67 8.58
N LEU A 262 16.53 17.87 9.57
CA LEU A 262 17.43 17.03 10.35
C LEU A 262 18.16 16.00 9.48
N GLN A 263 17.49 15.46 8.46
CA GLN A 263 18.12 14.56 7.48
C GLN A 263 19.30 15.26 6.80
N ARG A 264 19.19 16.55 6.46
CA ARG A 264 20.29 17.29 5.85
C ARG A 264 21.44 17.56 6.82
N GLU A 265 21.14 17.78 8.09
CA GLU A 265 22.20 17.93 9.10
C GLU A 265 22.99 16.62 9.28
N ILE A 266 22.30 15.48 9.30
CA ILE A 266 22.93 14.16 9.48
C ILE A 266 23.55 13.64 8.18
N TYR A 267 22.94 13.96 7.04
CA TYR A 267 23.32 13.54 5.69
C TYR A 267 23.43 14.79 4.79
N PRO A 268 24.55 15.53 4.85
CA PRO A 268 24.72 16.83 4.18
C PRO A 268 24.51 16.82 2.67
N ARG A 269 24.72 15.66 2.04
CA ARG A 269 24.50 15.43 0.61
C ARG A 269 23.12 14.88 0.28
N SER A 270 22.11 15.09 1.12
CA SER A 270 20.70 14.82 0.77
C SER A 270 20.11 15.91 -0.12
N SER A 271 19.07 15.55 -0.88
CA SER A 271 18.28 16.53 -1.64
C SER A 271 17.67 17.59 -0.72
N PRO A 272 17.85 18.90 -0.99
CA PRO A 272 17.17 19.94 -0.23
C PRO A 272 15.66 19.91 -0.51
N LEU A 273 14.88 20.31 0.49
CA LEU A 273 13.47 20.65 0.24
C LEU A 273 13.40 21.85 -0.72
N PRO A 274 12.43 21.88 -1.65
CA PRO A 274 12.21 23.03 -2.52
C PRO A 274 11.99 24.30 -1.69
N ALA A 275 12.77 25.35 -1.95
CA ALA A 275 12.64 26.63 -1.27
C ALA A 275 11.52 27.49 -1.88
N THR A 276 11.19 27.25 -3.14
CA THR A 276 10.22 28.04 -3.91
C THR A 276 9.13 27.19 -4.54
N TRP A 277 7.95 27.78 -4.76
CA TRP A 277 6.87 27.11 -5.50
C TRP A 277 7.27 26.72 -6.92
N LYS A 278 8.16 27.51 -7.54
CA LYS A 278 8.73 27.20 -8.87
C LYS A 278 9.53 25.90 -8.85
N GLU A 279 10.34 25.67 -7.82
CA GLU A 279 11.06 24.40 -7.64
C GLU A 279 10.10 23.24 -7.37
N VAL A 280 9.02 23.45 -6.60
CA VAL A 280 7.97 22.44 -6.40
C VAL A 280 7.31 22.07 -7.74
N LEU A 281 7.00 23.05 -8.59
CA LEU A 281 6.44 22.80 -9.90
C LEU A 281 7.45 22.14 -10.85
N ALA A 282 8.74 22.43 -10.71
CA ALA A 282 9.81 21.79 -11.47
C ALA A 282 10.01 20.31 -11.11
N LEU A 283 9.53 19.86 -9.94
CA LEU A 283 9.50 18.43 -9.59
C LEU A 283 8.43 17.64 -10.36
N ARG A 284 7.50 18.31 -11.06
CA ARG A 284 6.48 17.61 -11.84
C ARG A 284 7.11 16.81 -12.97
N SER A 285 6.69 15.56 -13.09
CA SER A 285 7.04 14.70 -14.21
C SER A 285 6.47 15.21 -15.54
N GLU A 286 7.05 14.74 -16.65
CA GLU A 286 6.57 15.01 -18.02
C GLU A 286 5.21 14.33 -18.35
N TRP A 287 4.62 13.59 -17.40
CA TRP A 287 3.38 12.85 -17.61
C TRP A 287 2.19 13.77 -17.88
N LYS A 288 1.65 13.67 -19.10
CA LYS A 288 0.45 14.39 -19.52
C LYS A 288 -0.77 13.47 -19.39
N ALA A 289 -1.77 13.92 -18.64
CA ALA A 289 -3.07 13.24 -18.58
C ALA A 289 -3.83 13.48 -19.89
N THR A 290 -3.77 12.52 -20.80
CA THR A 290 -4.53 12.49 -22.06
C THR A 290 -5.52 11.33 -22.07
N THR A 291 -6.50 11.38 -22.98
CA THR A 291 -7.43 10.27 -23.26
C THR A 291 -6.71 8.95 -23.53
N ASP A 292 -5.54 9.01 -24.16
CA ASP A 292 -4.76 7.81 -24.51
C ASP A 292 -4.02 7.21 -23.31
N THR A 293 -3.71 8.03 -22.30
CA THR A 293 -3.02 7.58 -21.08
C THR A 293 -3.97 7.03 -20.00
N ALA A 294 -5.24 7.42 -20.02
CA ALA A 294 -6.21 6.98 -19.03
C ALA A 294 -6.43 5.44 -19.02
N PRO A 295 -6.54 4.74 -20.17
CA PRO A 295 -6.61 3.29 -20.22
C PRO A 295 -5.38 2.60 -19.64
N LEU A 296 -4.19 3.17 -19.84
CA LEU A 296 -2.93 2.63 -19.29
C LEU A 296 -2.96 2.69 -17.76
N ILE A 297 -3.30 3.85 -17.20
CA ILE A 297 -3.41 4.04 -15.76
C ILE A 297 -4.45 3.09 -15.16
N ALA A 298 -5.64 2.99 -15.77
CA ALA A 298 -6.68 2.08 -15.32
C ALA A 298 -6.23 0.61 -15.31
N ARG A 299 -5.52 0.18 -16.36
CA ARG A 299 -4.93 -1.16 -16.45
C ARG A 299 -3.95 -1.41 -15.31
N GLU A 300 -3.05 -0.46 -15.02
CA GLU A 300 -2.06 -0.62 -13.94
C GLU A 300 -2.66 -0.56 -12.54
N ILE A 301 -3.77 0.16 -12.34
CA ILE A 301 -4.46 0.25 -11.05
C ILE A 301 -5.25 -1.03 -10.73
N PHE A 302 -5.95 -1.56 -11.72
CA PHE A 302 -6.95 -2.60 -11.50
C PHE A 302 -6.53 -3.98 -12.00
N VAL A 303 -5.53 -4.08 -12.88
CA VAL A 303 -5.15 -5.35 -13.51
C VAL A 303 -3.67 -5.67 -13.30
N SER A 304 -2.76 -4.92 -13.92
CA SER A 304 -1.33 -5.30 -14.01
C SER A 304 -0.62 -5.36 -12.65
N ASN A 305 -1.09 -4.61 -11.65
CA ASN A 305 -0.54 -4.61 -10.30
C ASN A 305 -0.85 -5.89 -9.50
N ILE A 306 -1.93 -6.60 -9.86
CA ILE A 306 -2.37 -7.82 -9.20
C ILE A 306 -2.10 -9.04 -10.07
N VAL A 307 -2.50 -8.97 -11.34
CA VAL A 307 -2.46 -10.09 -12.27
C VAL A 307 -1.15 -10.06 -13.06
N THR A 308 -0.35 -11.12 -12.93
CA THR A 308 0.94 -11.28 -13.61
C THR A 308 0.77 -11.21 -15.12
N PRO A 309 1.57 -10.43 -15.88
CA PRO A 309 1.53 -10.46 -17.34
C PRO A 309 1.86 -11.86 -17.89
N ALA A 310 1.32 -12.18 -19.07
CA ALA A 310 1.47 -13.49 -19.69
C ALA A 310 2.91 -13.85 -20.09
N GLN A 311 3.71 -12.84 -20.43
CA GLN A 311 5.08 -13.00 -20.91
C GLN A 311 5.94 -11.82 -20.44
N VAL A 312 7.21 -12.09 -20.13
CA VAL A 312 8.23 -11.07 -19.94
C VAL A 312 8.69 -10.56 -21.30
N THR A 313 8.44 -9.30 -21.62
CA THR A 313 9.08 -8.64 -22.76
C THR A 313 10.33 -7.91 -22.31
N ALA A 314 11.49 -8.42 -22.72
CA ALA A 314 12.76 -7.73 -22.62
C ALA A 314 12.98 -6.93 -23.92
N VAL A 315 12.95 -5.61 -23.83
CA VAL A 315 13.27 -4.74 -24.97
C VAL A 315 14.72 -4.30 -24.88
N PRO A 316 15.54 -4.51 -25.93
CA PRO A 316 16.87 -3.93 -26.00
C PRO A 316 16.76 -2.41 -26.15
N ASP A 317 17.23 -1.68 -25.15
CA ASP A 317 17.60 -0.26 -25.20
C ASP A 317 19.06 -0.17 -25.69
N LYS A 318 19.49 1.00 -26.20
CA LYS A 318 20.77 1.23 -26.91
C LYS A 318 22.01 0.67 -26.20
N THR A 319 21.95 0.40 -24.90
CA THR A 319 23.03 -0.16 -24.07
C THR A 319 22.61 -1.31 -23.14
N ARG A 320 21.33 -1.74 -23.10
CA ARG A 320 20.84 -2.69 -22.07
C ARG A 320 19.51 -3.36 -22.44
N SER A 321 19.20 -4.53 -21.87
CA SER A 321 17.84 -5.12 -21.93
C SER A 321 16.97 -4.61 -20.76
N LYS A 322 15.81 -4.01 -21.07
CA LYS A 322 14.83 -3.55 -20.08
C LYS A 322 13.60 -4.45 -20.06
N VAL A 323 13.11 -4.79 -18.88
CA VAL A 323 11.80 -5.43 -18.71
C VAL A 323 10.71 -4.38 -18.76
N ILE A 324 9.85 -4.48 -19.77
CA ILE A 324 8.62 -3.70 -19.88
C ILE A 324 7.41 -4.63 -19.94
N LEU A 325 6.23 -4.12 -19.58
CA LEU A 325 4.97 -4.83 -19.81
C LEU A 325 4.62 -4.75 -21.29
N ASN A 326 4.40 -5.90 -21.93
CA ASN A 326 3.96 -5.93 -23.32
C ASN A 326 2.59 -5.24 -23.48
N ARG A 327 2.31 -4.68 -24.66
CA ARG A 327 0.94 -4.36 -25.06
C ARG A 327 0.28 -5.69 -25.43
N ASN A 328 -0.35 -6.36 -24.46
CA ASN A 328 -0.93 -7.69 -24.70
C ASN A 328 -2.02 -7.66 -25.80
N ASP A 329 -1.92 -8.62 -26.71
CA ASP A 329 -3.02 -9.13 -27.52
C ASP A 329 -4.00 -9.92 -26.62
N TRP A 330 -5.26 -9.49 -26.58
CA TRP A 330 -6.31 -10.07 -25.75
C TRP A 330 -7.08 -11.20 -26.45
N SER A 331 -6.63 -11.66 -27.62
CA SER A 331 -7.45 -12.43 -28.56
C SER A 331 -7.51 -13.95 -28.35
N THR A 332 -6.71 -14.56 -27.47
CA THR A 332 -6.69 -16.02 -27.26
C THR A 332 -7.06 -16.48 -25.85
N LEU A 333 -8.23 -17.12 -25.71
CA LEU A 333 -8.78 -17.65 -24.46
C LEU A 333 -7.87 -18.73 -23.84
N GLY A 334 -7.10 -18.33 -22.83
CA GLY A 334 -6.30 -19.24 -21.98
C GLY A 334 -6.59 -19.06 -20.49
N LEU A 335 -6.08 -19.97 -19.66
CA LEU A 335 -6.25 -19.95 -18.19
C LEU A 335 -5.82 -18.60 -17.56
N HIS A 336 -4.90 -17.88 -18.21
CA HIS A 336 -4.52 -16.52 -17.82
C HIS A 336 -5.65 -15.50 -17.96
N GLN A 337 -6.30 -15.48 -19.13
CA GLN A 337 -7.42 -14.59 -19.39
C GLN A 337 -8.62 -14.95 -18.51
N GLY A 338 -8.79 -16.24 -18.18
CA GLY A 338 -9.77 -16.69 -17.19
C GLY A 338 -9.55 -16.09 -15.79
N LEU A 339 -8.29 -16.03 -15.32
CA LEU A 339 -7.95 -15.39 -14.03
C LEU A 339 -8.18 -13.88 -14.08
N THR A 340 -7.77 -13.22 -15.17
CA THR A 340 -8.04 -11.79 -15.38
C THR A 340 -9.53 -11.51 -15.41
N GLY A 341 -10.31 -12.31 -16.14
CA GLY A 341 -11.76 -12.21 -16.21
C GLY A 341 -12.43 -12.44 -14.85
N GLY A 342 -11.97 -13.43 -14.08
CA GLY A 342 -12.46 -13.67 -12.73
C GLY A 342 -12.11 -12.54 -11.75
N TRP A 343 -10.92 -11.94 -11.86
CA TRP A 343 -10.56 -10.74 -11.09
C TRP A 343 -11.40 -9.52 -11.48
N LEU A 344 -11.64 -9.30 -12.78
CA LEU A 344 -12.55 -8.25 -13.26
C LEU A 344 -13.98 -8.47 -12.76
N LEU A 345 -14.45 -9.72 -12.68
CA LEU A 345 -15.74 -10.06 -12.08
C LEU A 345 -15.77 -9.72 -10.58
N ILE A 346 -14.69 -10.01 -9.84
CA ILE A 346 -14.54 -9.58 -8.44
C ILE A 346 -14.61 -8.06 -8.35
N ILE A 347 -13.90 -7.33 -9.23
CA ILE A 347 -13.92 -5.87 -9.24
C ILE A 347 -15.33 -5.35 -9.50
N ALA A 348 -16.04 -5.90 -10.49
CA ALA A 348 -17.42 -5.51 -10.79
C ALA A 348 -18.35 -5.76 -9.58
N LEU A 349 -18.24 -6.93 -8.96
CA LEU A 349 -19.00 -7.30 -7.77
C LEU A 349 -18.67 -6.37 -6.58
N ALA A 350 -17.40 -6.08 -6.38
CA ALA A 350 -16.94 -5.17 -5.34
C ALA A 350 -17.39 -3.72 -5.61
N SER A 351 -17.46 -3.31 -6.87
CA SER A 351 -17.90 -1.97 -7.27
C SER A 351 -19.38 -1.76 -6.98
N ALA A 352 -20.22 -2.78 -7.22
CA ALA A 352 -21.61 -2.76 -6.78
C ALA A 352 -21.71 -2.65 -5.24
N GLY A 353 -20.91 -3.45 -4.53
CA GLY A 353 -20.89 -3.46 -3.07
C GLY A 353 -20.39 -2.18 -2.42
N ILE A 354 -19.34 -1.56 -2.97
CA ILE A 354 -18.69 -0.38 -2.39
C ILE A 354 -19.61 0.84 -2.47
N VAL A 355 -20.41 0.98 -3.53
CA VAL A 355 -21.39 2.09 -3.65
C VAL A 355 -22.38 2.07 -2.49
N TRP A 356 -22.90 0.90 -2.12
CA TRP A 356 -23.79 0.79 -0.94
C TRP A 356 -23.07 1.04 0.37
N ARG A 357 -21.80 0.64 0.47
CA ARG A 357 -21.00 0.79 1.69
C ARG A 357 -20.59 2.24 1.92
N ALA A 358 -20.16 2.93 0.86
CA ALA A 358 -19.74 4.32 0.88
C ALA A 358 -20.85 5.27 1.37
N ARG A 359 -22.12 4.93 1.13
CA ARG A 359 -23.27 5.69 1.67
C ARG A 359 -23.39 5.65 3.19
N LYS A 360 -22.82 4.64 3.86
CA LYS A 360 -23.01 4.39 5.30
C LYS A 360 -21.72 4.47 6.10
N GLU A 361 -20.60 4.12 5.50
CA GLU A 361 -19.31 4.00 6.18
C GLU A 361 -18.32 5.05 5.66
N PRO A 362 -17.91 6.03 6.49
CA PRO A 362 -16.96 7.07 6.10
C PRO A 362 -15.63 6.52 5.60
N LEU A 363 -15.17 5.38 6.13
CA LEU A 363 -13.90 4.75 5.73
C LEU A 363 -13.87 4.39 4.25
N ALA A 364 -14.96 3.84 3.71
CA ALA A 364 -15.03 3.47 2.30
C ALA A 364 -14.89 4.71 1.40
N LEU A 365 -15.54 5.82 1.76
CA LEU A 365 -15.39 7.10 1.06
C LEU A 365 -13.97 7.65 1.18
N GLY A 366 -13.37 7.61 2.37
CA GLY A 366 -12.00 8.06 2.60
C GLY A 366 -10.98 7.28 1.74
N LEU A 367 -11.14 5.96 1.63
CA LEU A 367 -10.28 5.12 0.79
C LEU A 367 -10.46 5.45 -0.70
N ILE A 368 -11.70 5.62 -1.17
CA ILE A 368 -11.98 6.01 -2.56
C ILE A 368 -11.37 7.38 -2.87
N ALA A 369 -11.59 8.37 -2.00
CA ALA A 369 -11.03 9.71 -2.16
C ALA A 369 -9.48 9.69 -2.16
N THR A 370 -8.88 8.85 -1.32
CA THR A 370 -7.43 8.63 -1.29
C THR A 370 -6.93 8.02 -2.60
N LEU A 371 -7.62 7.01 -3.12
CA LEU A 371 -7.29 6.40 -4.41
C LEU A 371 -7.39 7.42 -5.55
N ILE A 372 -8.50 8.17 -5.62
CA ILE A 372 -8.70 9.22 -6.62
C ILE A 372 -7.56 10.23 -6.55
N TRP A 373 -7.21 10.70 -5.35
CA TRP A 373 -6.08 11.60 -5.17
C TRP A 373 -4.78 10.98 -5.70
N SER A 374 -4.42 9.77 -5.25
CA SER A 374 -3.19 9.08 -5.67
C SER A 374 -3.07 8.98 -7.20
N ILE A 375 -4.20 8.79 -7.89
CA ILE A 375 -4.28 8.75 -9.36
C ILE A 375 -4.13 10.15 -9.96
N SER A 376 -4.82 11.16 -9.42
CA SER A 376 -4.76 12.54 -9.91
C SER A 376 -3.33 13.12 -9.86
N ILE A 377 -2.57 12.76 -8.83
CA ILE A 377 -1.18 13.22 -8.68
C ILE A 377 -0.16 12.36 -9.43
N VAL A 378 -0.57 11.37 -10.24
CA VAL A 378 0.35 10.67 -11.14
C VAL A 378 1.03 11.64 -12.10
N SER A 379 0.40 12.76 -12.47
CA SER A 379 1.05 13.83 -13.25
C SER A 379 2.27 14.46 -12.56
N TRP A 380 2.40 14.32 -11.24
CA TRP A 380 3.53 14.89 -10.50
C TRP A 380 4.77 14.00 -10.51
N TYR A 381 4.62 12.67 -10.57
CA TYR A 381 5.75 11.74 -10.42
C TYR A 381 5.77 10.61 -11.46
N GLY A 382 4.71 10.46 -12.24
CA GLY A 382 4.49 9.36 -13.15
C GLY A 382 5.40 9.42 -14.36
N THR A 383 5.84 8.26 -14.81
CA THR A 383 6.45 8.08 -16.13
C THR A 383 5.98 6.75 -16.68
N GLN A 384 5.83 6.63 -18.00
CA GLN A 384 5.21 5.45 -18.63
C GLN A 384 5.92 4.16 -18.25
N GLU A 385 7.24 4.21 -18.15
CA GLU A 385 8.07 3.05 -17.82
C GLU A 385 7.99 2.65 -16.35
N ARG A 386 7.59 3.56 -15.45
CA ARG A 386 7.58 3.37 -13.98
C ARG A 386 6.19 3.21 -13.36
N LEU A 387 5.12 3.21 -14.16
CA LEU A 387 3.75 3.13 -13.63
C LEU A 387 3.54 1.95 -12.67
N LEU A 388 4.12 0.78 -12.97
CA LEU A 388 4.03 -0.38 -12.09
C LEU A 388 4.80 -0.19 -10.78
N VAL A 389 5.94 0.50 -10.79
CA VAL A 389 6.69 0.86 -9.57
C VAL A 389 5.83 1.76 -8.69
N HIS A 390 5.24 2.79 -9.30
CA HIS A 390 4.34 3.71 -8.61
C HIS A 390 3.06 3.04 -8.09
N ALA A 391 2.63 1.95 -8.74
CA ALA A 391 1.46 1.21 -8.31
C ALA A 391 1.55 0.67 -6.89
N CYS A 392 2.76 0.52 -6.34
CA CYS A 392 2.92 0.08 -4.97
C CYS A 392 2.40 1.10 -3.95
N LEU A 393 2.22 2.38 -4.33
CA LEU A 393 1.51 3.39 -3.53
C LEU A 393 0.01 3.08 -3.38
N TRP A 394 -0.69 2.81 -4.50
CA TRP A 394 -2.16 2.72 -4.50
C TRP A 394 -2.70 1.28 -4.44
N THR A 395 -1.91 0.26 -4.78
CA THR A 395 -2.35 -1.15 -4.77
C THR A 395 -2.91 -1.60 -3.41
N PRO A 396 -2.31 -1.25 -2.25
CA PRO A 396 -2.91 -1.59 -0.96
C PRO A 396 -4.32 -1.01 -0.81
N ILE A 397 -4.53 0.24 -1.24
CA ILE A 397 -5.81 0.94 -1.17
C ILE A 397 -6.84 0.32 -2.12
N VAL A 398 -6.43 -0.04 -3.34
CA VAL A 398 -7.30 -0.76 -4.31
C VAL A 398 -7.78 -2.06 -3.69
N VAL A 399 -6.89 -2.87 -3.13
CA VAL A 399 -7.24 -4.16 -2.52
C VAL A 399 -8.16 -3.98 -1.31
N MET A 400 -7.95 -2.95 -0.49
CA MET A 400 -8.86 -2.61 0.60
C MET A 400 -10.25 -2.24 0.06
N ILE A 401 -10.36 -1.37 -0.94
CA ILE A 401 -11.64 -0.97 -1.54
C ILE A 401 -12.36 -2.18 -2.13
N VAL A 402 -11.66 -3.00 -2.91
CA VAL A 402 -12.21 -4.23 -3.50
C VAL A 402 -12.68 -5.18 -2.41
N GLY A 403 -11.88 -5.41 -1.37
CA GLY A 403 -12.26 -6.29 -0.26
C GLY A 403 -13.48 -5.80 0.53
N LEU A 404 -13.55 -4.49 0.81
CA LEU A 404 -14.69 -3.88 1.51
C LEU A 404 -15.98 -3.93 0.68
N GLY A 405 -15.87 -3.66 -0.62
CA GLY A 405 -16.98 -3.75 -1.57
C GLY A 405 -17.46 -5.19 -1.74
N LEU A 406 -16.53 -6.12 -1.96
CA LEU A 406 -16.82 -7.54 -2.14
C LEU A 406 -17.58 -8.10 -0.94
N GLU A 407 -17.11 -7.83 0.28
CA GLU A 407 -17.78 -8.27 1.50
C GLU A 407 -19.22 -7.75 1.57
N ARG A 408 -19.45 -6.49 1.18
CA ARG A 408 -20.79 -5.92 1.18
C ARG A 408 -21.70 -6.60 0.16
N ALA A 409 -21.20 -6.87 -1.04
CA ALA A 409 -21.93 -7.58 -2.08
C ALA A 409 -22.29 -9.01 -1.65
N LEU A 410 -21.34 -9.74 -1.05
CA LEU A 410 -21.57 -11.12 -0.58
C LEU A 410 -22.55 -11.24 0.58
N ARG A 411 -22.74 -10.17 1.38
CA ARG A 411 -23.81 -10.14 2.40
C ARG A 411 -25.20 -10.07 1.77
N GLN A 412 -25.32 -9.40 0.62
CA GLN A 412 -26.56 -9.31 -0.15
C GLN A 412 -26.81 -10.61 -0.92
N TRP A 413 -25.79 -11.12 -1.61
CA TRP A 413 -25.84 -12.34 -2.41
C TRP A 413 -25.11 -13.48 -1.70
N ARG A 414 -25.73 -14.04 -0.67
CA ARG A 414 -25.10 -15.08 0.16
C ARG A 414 -24.78 -16.36 -0.60
N PHE A 415 -25.58 -16.70 -1.62
CA PHE A 415 -25.41 -17.93 -2.40
C PHE A 415 -24.06 -17.97 -3.15
N ILE A 416 -23.56 -16.81 -3.63
CA ILE A 416 -22.24 -16.73 -4.28
C ILE A 416 -21.08 -16.61 -3.29
N SER A 417 -21.32 -16.54 -1.97
CA SER A 417 -20.25 -16.32 -1.00
C SER A 417 -19.23 -17.47 -0.96
N LYS A 418 -19.69 -18.72 -0.99
CA LYS A 418 -18.82 -19.90 -1.04
C LYS A 418 -18.02 -19.99 -2.34
N PRO A 419 -18.62 -19.94 -3.55
CA PRO A 419 -17.87 -20.03 -4.79
C PRO A 419 -16.88 -18.87 -4.96
N VAL A 420 -17.23 -17.65 -4.55
CA VAL A 420 -16.28 -16.51 -4.58
C VAL A 420 -15.10 -16.73 -3.62
N THR A 421 -15.35 -17.27 -2.43
CA THR A 421 -14.27 -17.57 -1.47
C THR A 421 -13.34 -18.67 -2.00
N LEU A 422 -13.90 -19.71 -2.61
CA LEU A 422 -13.12 -20.75 -3.29
C LEU A 422 -12.30 -20.19 -4.45
N PHE A 423 -12.93 -19.36 -5.29
CA PHE A 423 -12.25 -18.68 -6.39
C PHE A 423 -11.09 -17.81 -5.89
N LEU A 424 -11.27 -17.04 -4.82
CA LEU A 424 -10.20 -16.26 -4.21
C LEU A 424 -9.01 -17.13 -3.75
N ALA A 425 -9.27 -18.31 -3.18
CA ALA A 425 -8.21 -19.24 -2.78
C ALA A 425 -7.44 -19.81 -3.98
N ILE A 426 -8.16 -20.20 -5.04
CA ILE A 426 -7.56 -20.64 -6.31
C ILE A 426 -6.75 -19.50 -6.94
N PHE A 427 -7.31 -18.28 -6.93
CA PHE A 427 -6.71 -17.08 -7.48
C PHE A 427 -5.38 -16.76 -6.79
N VAL A 428 -5.36 -16.70 -5.45
CA VAL A 428 -4.13 -16.48 -4.66
C VAL A 428 -3.08 -17.55 -4.96
N SER A 429 -3.47 -18.83 -4.96
CA SER A 429 -2.55 -19.94 -5.24
C SER A 429 -1.93 -19.79 -6.63
N THR A 430 -2.75 -19.38 -7.61
CA THR A 430 -2.30 -19.19 -8.98
C THR A 430 -1.40 -17.96 -9.14
N LEU A 431 -1.70 -16.87 -8.42
CA LEU A 431 -0.86 -15.67 -8.40
C LEU A 431 0.53 -15.98 -7.84
N ILE A 432 0.62 -16.70 -6.72
CA ILE A 432 1.91 -17.09 -6.12
C ILE A 432 2.73 -17.90 -7.13
N THR A 433 2.15 -18.96 -7.70
CA THR A 433 2.86 -19.82 -8.66
C THR A 433 3.31 -19.05 -9.89
N ARG A 434 2.45 -18.19 -10.45
CA ARG A 434 2.77 -17.43 -11.66
C ARG A 434 3.78 -16.33 -11.44
N ASN A 435 3.62 -15.54 -10.38
CA ASN A 435 4.60 -14.51 -10.04
C ASN A 435 5.96 -15.14 -9.68
N TRP A 436 5.99 -16.36 -9.16
CA TRP A 436 7.23 -17.10 -8.96
C TRP A 436 7.91 -17.54 -10.26
N MET A 437 7.14 -18.01 -11.25
CA MET A 437 7.65 -18.33 -12.59
C MET A 437 8.16 -17.06 -13.28
N PHE A 438 7.35 -16.00 -13.28
CA PHE A 438 7.69 -14.69 -13.84
C PHE A 438 8.98 -14.13 -13.22
N LEU A 439 9.14 -14.26 -11.90
CA LEU A 439 10.36 -13.84 -11.22
C LEU A 439 11.60 -14.61 -11.70
N SER A 440 11.45 -15.91 -11.97
CA SER A 440 12.54 -16.73 -12.47
C SER A 440 12.92 -16.37 -13.91
N GLU A 441 11.94 -15.99 -14.74
CA GLU A 441 12.19 -15.45 -16.08
C GLU A 441 12.93 -14.10 -16.03
N VAL A 442 12.49 -13.18 -15.16
CA VAL A 442 13.14 -11.87 -14.97
C VAL A 442 14.58 -12.03 -14.47
N ALA A 443 14.83 -12.96 -13.55
CA ALA A 443 16.18 -13.24 -13.06
C ALA A 443 17.11 -13.82 -14.14
N GLY A 444 16.55 -14.50 -15.15
CA GLY A 444 17.30 -15.09 -16.26
C GLY A 444 17.71 -14.11 -17.36
N ILE A 445 17.31 -12.84 -17.30
CA ILE A 445 17.67 -11.85 -18.34
C ILE A 445 19.16 -11.50 -18.24
N PRO A 446 19.95 -11.76 -19.29
CA PRO A 446 21.38 -11.51 -19.26
C PRO A 446 21.66 -10.01 -19.17
N GLY A 447 22.50 -9.61 -18.22
CA GLY A 447 23.07 -8.27 -18.17
C GLY A 447 24.16 -8.14 -19.21
N ARG A 448 23.85 -7.57 -20.36
CA ARG A 448 24.88 -6.98 -21.22
C ARG A 448 25.17 -5.57 -20.71
#